data_AF-A0A0F9K563-F1
#
_entry.id   AF-A0A0F9K563-F1
#
_cell.length_a   1.000
_cell.length_b   1.000
_cell.length_c   1.000
_cell.angle_alpha   90.00
_cell.angle_beta   90.00
_cell.angle_gamma   90.00
#
_symmetry.space_group_name_H-M   'P 1'
#
loop_
_entity.id
_entity.type
_entity.pdbx_description
1 polymer ?
#
loop_
_entity_poly.entity_id
_entity_poly.type
_entity_poly.pdbx_seq_one_letter_code
_entity_poly.pdbx_strand_id
1 'polypeptide(L)'
;DIDKFIQKLDIKRNIAIIARTESLVRGYGEWETFLRLQKYDEAGADYVFPHSRTKPLDLPVNTSNRVKKMQYVIAPTKFPEYTTKQLYSMGYDMIIHANQTERVKIKAVRDMLSDLKKYDRMLEAEKHLCATLDDMKGLTPNE
;
A
#
# COMPACT_ATOMS: atom_id res chain seq x y z
N ASP A 1 -6.93 -10.27 -20.05
CA ASP A 1 -6.42 -9.66 -21.28
C ASP A 1 -5.47 -8.52 -20.91
N ILE A 2 -4.20 -8.63 -21.28
CA ILE A 2 -3.17 -7.62 -20.96
C ILE A 2 -3.27 -6.45 -21.95
N ASP A 3 -3.53 -6.74 -23.22
CA ASP A 3 -3.52 -5.74 -24.29
C ASP A 3 -4.69 -4.76 -24.11
N LYS A 4 -5.86 -5.28 -23.65
CA LYS A 4 -6.99 -4.44 -23.24
C LYS A 4 -6.67 -3.50 -22.06
N PHE A 5 -5.75 -3.88 -21.16
CA PHE A 5 -5.35 -3.03 -20.03
C PHE A 5 -4.41 -1.92 -20.47
N ILE A 6 -3.45 -2.25 -21.35
CA ILE A 6 -2.46 -1.30 -21.90
C ILE A 6 -3.12 -0.09 -22.56
N GLN A 7 -4.22 -0.30 -23.29
CA GLN A 7 -4.97 0.78 -23.95
C GLN A 7 -5.48 1.87 -22.98
N LYS A 8 -5.54 1.59 -21.66
CA LYS A 8 -5.99 2.56 -20.65
C LYS A 8 -4.88 3.46 -20.09
N LEU A 9 -3.62 3.23 -20.46
CA LEU A 9 -2.46 3.95 -19.90
C LEU A 9 -2.14 5.25 -20.66
N ASP A 10 -2.83 5.56 -21.76
CA ASP A 10 -2.60 6.76 -22.58
C ASP A 10 -3.29 8.02 -21.99
N ILE A 11 -2.56 8.81 -21.19
CA ILE A 11 -3.07 10.03 -20.51
C ILE A 11 -2.06 11.19 -20.61
N LYS A 12 -2.54 12.43 -20.84
CA LYS A 12 -1.74 13.67 -20.81
C LYS A 12 -1.19 13.96 -19.39
N ARG A 13 0.10 14.29 -19.30
CA ARG A 13 0.91 14.16 -18.07
C ARG A 13 0.82 15.34 -17.09
N ASN A 14 0.17 15.07 -15.95
CA ASN A 14 0.39 15.69 -14.62
C ASN A 14 0.04 14.71 -13.48
N ILE A 15 -0.05 13.41 -13.78
CA ILE A 15 -0.43 12.35 -12.86
C ILE A 15 0.55 11.18 -13.02
N ALA A 16 0.79 10.44 -11.94
CA ALA A 16 1.57 9.20 -11.98
C ALA A 16 0.64 8.00 -12.19
N ILE A 17 1.04 7.06 -13.06
CA ILE A 17 0.29 5.85 -13.37
C ILE A 17 0.95 4.64 -12.69
N ILE A 18 0.21 3.99 -11.77
CA ILE A 18 0.65 2.78 -11.09
C ILE A 18 -0.13 1.58 -11.62
N ALA A 19 0.55 0.69 -12.36
CA ALA A 19 -0.07 -0.49 -12.93
C ALA A 19 0.04 -1.69 -11.98
N ARG A 20 -1.10 -2.11 -11.41
CA ARG A 20 -1.19 -3.21 -10.44
C ARG A 20 -1.62 -4.51 -11.09
N THR A 21 -0.94 -5.61 -10.73
CA THR A 21 -1.33 -6.97 -11.12
C THR A 21 -1.68 -7.81 -9.89
N GLU A 22 -2.72 -8.62 -10.04
CA GLU A 22 -3.20 -9.62 -9.05
C GLU A 22 -2.76 -11.05 -9.43
N SER A 23 -1.75 -11.18 -10.30
CA SER A 23 -1.29 -12.47 -10.81
C SER A 23 -0.86 -13.44 -9.71
N LEU A 24 -0.05 -12.98 -8.74
CA LEU A 24 0.34 -13.79 -7.58
C LEU A 24 -0.85 -14.13 -6.69
N VAL A 25 -1.76 -13.18 -6.47
CA VAL A 25 -2.99 -13.40 -5.70
C VAL A 25 -3.91 -14.44 -6.33
N ARG A 26 -3.93 -14.51 -7.67
CA ARG A 26 -4.70 -15.49 -8.44
C ARG A 26 -3.97 -16.82 -8.67
N GLY A 27 -2.73 -16.96 -8.19
CA GLY A 27 -1.96 -18.20 -8.31
C GLY A 27 -1.35 -18.44 -9.69
N TYR A 28 -1.21 -17.42 -10.54
CA TYR A 28 -0.58 -17.59 -11.87
C TYR A 28 0.96 -17.67 -11.82
N GLY A 29 1.57 -17.45 -10.65
CA GLY A 29 3.01 -17.59 -10.44
C GLY A 29 3.83 -16.37 -10.80
N GLU A 30 5.14 -16.44 -10.52
CA GLU A 30 6.07 -15.32 -10.67
C GLU A 30 6.35 -14.99 -12.14
N TRP A 31 6.49 -16.01 -13.00
CA TRP A 31 6.76 -15.81 -14.43
C TRP A 31 5.68 -14.95 -15.11
N GLU A 32 4.40 -15.31 -14.95
CA GLU A 32 3.27 -14.54 -15.50
C GLU A 32 3.20 -13.14 -14.88
N THR A 33 3.58 -13.03 -13.60
CA THR A 33 3.65 -11.74 -12.91
C THR A 33 4.68 -10.83 -13.56
N PHE A 34 5.92 -11.30 -13.79
CA PHE A 34 6.96 -10.52 -14.45
C PHE A 34 6.60 -10.16 -15.90
N LEU A 35 6.01 -11.09 -16.66
CA LEU A 35 5.54 -10.81 -18.02
C LEU A 35 4.55 -9.63 -18.05
N ARG A 36 3.61 -9.60 -17.10
CA ARG A 36 2.65 -8.49 -16.96
C ARG A 36 3.32 -7.20 -16.57
N LEU A 37 4.18 -7.23 -15.55
CA LEU A 37 4.89 -6.04 -15.09
C LEU A 37 5.72 -5.42 -16.22
N GLN A 38 6.42 -6.26 -16.99
CA GLN A 38 7.20 -5.81 -18.14
C GLN A 38 6.31 -5.14 -19.19
N LYS A 39 5.19 -5.79 -19.55
CA LYS A 39 4.23 -5.21 -20.51
C LYS A 39 3.62 -3.89 -20.02
N TYR A 40 3.38 -3.75 -18.72
CA TYR A 40 2.84 -2.51 -18.15
C TYR A 40 3.86 -1.37 -18.17
N ASP A 41 5.11 -1.66 -17.86
CA ASP A 41 6.23 -0.71 -17.94
C ASP A 41 6.48 -0.25 -19.39
N GLU A 42 6.50 -1.19 -20.35
CA GLU A 42 6.63 -0.90 -21.78
C GLU A 42 5.47 -0.05 -22.32
N ALA A 43 4.27 -0.22 -21.75
CA ALA A 43 3.10 0.58 -22.07
C ALA A 43 3.08 1.97 -21.41
N GLY A 44 4.09 2.31 -20.61
CA GLY A 44 4.27 3.65 -20.06
C GLY A 44 3.79 3.84 -18.63
N ALA A 45 3.56 2.77 -17.86
CA ALA A 45 3.34 2.90 -16.42
C ALA A 45 4.57 3.53 -15.74
N ASP A 46 4.34 4.47 -14.81
CA ASP A 46 5.42 5.08 -14.03
C ASP A 46 5.94 4.13 -12.96
N TYR A 47 5.02 3.34 -12.39
CA TYR A 47 5.30 2.29 -11.42
C TYR A 47 4.51 1.02 -11.74
N VAL A 48 5.06 -0.11 -11.31
CA VAL A 48 4.41 -1.41 -11.39
C VAL A 48 4.24 -2.01 -9.99
N PHE A 49 3.09 -2.63 -9.75
CA PHE A 49 2.72 -3.14 -8.43
C PHE A 49 2.36 -4.64 -8.51
N PRO A 50 3.33 -5.54 -8.22
CA PRO A 50 3.05 -6.97 -8.04
C PRO A 50 2.40 -7.21 -6.67
N HIS A 51 1.07 -7.30 -6.62
CA HIS A 51 0.39 -7.56 -5.36
C HIS A 51 0.50 -9.04 -4.96
N SER A 52 0.83 -9.29 -3.68
CA SER A 52 0.99 -10.62 -3.11
C SER A 52 0.27 -10.72 -1.75
N ARG A 53 -0.13 -11.93 -1.37
CA ARG A 53 -0.83 -12.22 -0.10
C ARG A 53 0.02 -12.98 0.92
N THR A 54 1.22 -13.43 0.54
CA THR A 54 2.03 -14.36 1.35
C THR A 54 3.39 -13.78 1.69
N LYS A 55 4.14 -13.32 0.69
CA LYS A 55 5.47 -12.71 0.84
C LYS A 55 5.71 -11.63 -0.23
N PRO A 56 6.67 -10.72 -0.05
CA PRO A 56 7.16 -9.89 -1.15
C PRO A 56 7.64 -10.76 -2.33
N LEU A 57 7.47 -10.26 -3.56
CA LEU A 57 8.08 -10.85 -4.74
C LEU A 57 9.59 -10.59 -4.72
N ASP A 58 10.40 -11.61 -4.99
CA ASP A 58 11.84 -11.48 -5.14
C ASP A 58 12.12 -10.80 -6.48
N LEU A 59 12.55 -9.53 -6.44
CA LEU A 59 12.72 -8.74 -7.64
C LEU A 59 14.02 -9.12 -8.35
N PRO A 60 14.02 -9.20 -9.70
CA PRO A 60 15.24 -9.48 -10.43
C PRO A 60 16.26 -8.36 -10.17
N VAL A 61 17.49 -8.75 -9.87
CA VAL A 61 18.64 -7.84 -9.94
C VAL A 61 18.59 -7.22 -11.33
N ASN A 62 18.63 -5.90 -11.43
CA ASN A 62 18.51 -5.19 -12.71
C ASN A 62 19.73 -5.51 -13.59
N THR A 63 19.67 -6.63 -14.29
CA THR A 63 20.68 -7.11 -15.25
C THR A 63 20.35 -6.68 -16.67
N SER A 64 19.26 -5.94 -16.87
CA SER A 64 18.80 -5.52 -18.18
C SER A 64 19.56 -4.26 -18.65
N ASN A 65 20.02 -4.27 -19.91
CA ASN A 65 20.56 -3.09 -20.60
C ASN A 65 19.48 -2.02 -20.90
N ARG A 66 18.40 -1.97 -20.12
CA ARG A 66 17.32 -1.00 -20.32
C ARG A 66 17.80 0.38 -19.90
N VAL A 67 17.45 1.38 -20.71
CA VAL A 67 17.71 2.80 -20.42
C VAL A 67 16.98 3.27 -19.15
N LYS A 68 15.84 2.64 -18.81
CA LYS A 68 15.05 2.94 -17.60
C LYS A 68 14.84 1.68 -16.76
N LYS A 69 15.13 1.77 -15.46
CA LYS A 69 14.79 0.76 -14.44
C LYS A 69 13.28 0.83 -14.12
N MET A 70 12.62 -0.33 -14.12
CA MET A 70 11.25 -0.48 -13.62
C MET A 70 11.16 -0.04 -12.15
N GLN A 71 10.15 0.75 -11.82
CA GLN A 71 9.89 1.22 -10.46
C GLN A 71 8.81 0.36 -9.80
N TYR A 72 9.11 -0.25 -8.65
CA TYR A 72 8.25 -1.23 -8.01
C TYR A 72 7.53 -0.66 -6.78
N VAL A 73 6.24 -0.98 -6.64
CA VAL A 73 5.41 -0.62 -5.49
C VAL A 73 5.04 -1.88 -4.72
N ILE A 74 5.00 -1.79 -3.39
CA ILE A 74 4.54 -2.86 -2.51
C ILE A 74 3.57 -2.36 -1.43
N ALA A 75 2.62 -3.21 -1.04
CA ALA A 75 1.81 -3.00 0.16
C ALA A 75 1.97 -4.20 1.11
N PRO A 76 2.77 -4.09 2.20
CA PRO A 76 3.12 -5.22 3.06
C PRO A 76 2.07 -5.58 4.11
N THR A 77 0.78 -5.35 3.81
CA THR A 77 -0.32 -5.56 4.78
C THR A 77 -0.43 -7.00 5.28
N LYS A 78 -0.01 -7.99 4.46
CA LYS A 78 -0.06 -9.42 4.79
C LYS A 78 1.25 -9.99 5.35
N PHE A 79 2.34 -9.24 5.28
CA PHE A 79 3.67 -9.62 5.76
C PHE A 79 4.28 -8.41 6.49
N PRO A 80 3.67 -7.99 7.63
CA PRO A 80 4.05 -6.78 8.36
C PRO A 80 5.41 -6.89 9.07
N GLU A 81 6.02 -8.08 9.10
CA GLU A 81 7.35 -8.33 9.66
C GLU A 81 8.49 -7.67 8.87
N TYR A 82 8.25 -7.29 7.61
CA TYR A 82 9.26 -6.60 6.80
C TYR A 82 9.33 -5.11 7.13
N THR A 83 10.52 -4.67 7.52
CA THR A 83 10.81 -3.24 7.66
C THR A 83 10.85 -2.54 6.31
N THR A 84 10.57 -1.23 6.30
CA THR A 84 10.72 -0.42 5.09
C THR A 84 12.13 -0.49 4.51
N LYS A 85 13.16 -0.51 5.36
CA LYS A 85 14.55 -0.66 4.95
C LYS A 85 14.79 -1.98 4.21
N GLN A 86 14.29 -3.10 4.73
CA GLN A 86 14.39 -4.40 4.06
C GLN A 86 13.70 -4.37 2.69
N LEU A 87 12.50 -3.80 2.61
CA LEU A 87 11.75 -3.71 1.34
C LEU A 87 12.46 -2.83 0.30
N TYR A 88 13.04 -1.69 0.70
CA TYR A 88 13.88 -0.88 -0.18
C TYR A 88 15.13 -1.66 -0.64
N SER A 89 15.80 -2.38 0.26
CA SER A 89 16.94 -3.23 -0.09
C SER A 89 16.57 -4.39 -1.02
N MET A 90 15.32 -4.86 -1.00
CA MET A 90 14.79 -5.86 -1.93
C MET A 90 14.47 -5.27 -3.32
N GLY A 91 14.62 -3.95 -3.51
CA GLY A 91 14.48 -3.28 -4.80
C GLY A 91 13.14 -2.60 -5.05
N TYR A 92 12.24 -2.55 -4.05
CA TYR A 92 11.01 -1.75 -4.12
C TYR A 92 11.33 -0.26 -3.99
N ASP A 93 10.58 0.58 -4.70
CA ASP A 93 10.81 2.04 -4.74
C ASP A 93 9.70 2.81 -4.01
N MET A 94 8.55 2.18 -3.74
CA MET A 94 7.44 2.76 -2.96
C MET A 94 6.76 1.71 -2.07
N ILE A 95 6.49 2.09 -0.81
CA ILE A 95 5.87 1.22 0.20
C ILE A 95 4.55 1.84 0.67
N ILE A 96 3.46 1.10 0.54
CA ILE A 96 2.10 1.54 0.89
C ILE A 96 1.62 0.83 2.16
N HIS A 97 1.48 1.58 3.25
CA HIS A 97 0.76 1.13 4.45
C HIS A 97 -0.75 1.41 4.28
N ALA A 98 -1.44 0.48 3.62
CA ALA A 98 -2.76 0.71 3.05
C ALA A 98 -3.90 0.95 4.06
N ASN A 99 -3.90 0.29 5.22
CA ASN A 99 -5.10 0.24 6.09
C ASN A 99 -4.81 0.19 7.60
N GLN A 100 -3.56 0.43 8.00
CA GLN A 100 -3.12 0.31 9.39
C GLN A 100 -3.78 1.39 10.26
N THR A 101 -3.83 2.63 9.77
CA THR A 101 -4.46 3.76 10.49
C THR A 101 -5.95 3.51 10.75
N GLU A 102 -6.66 3.00 9.76
CA GLU A 102 -8.09 2.70 9.88
C GLU A 102 -8.35 1.54 10.86
N ARG A 103 -7.51 0.50 10.84
CA ARG A 103 -7.59 -0.61 11.80
C ARG A 103 -7.38 -0.14 13.24
N VAL A 104 -6.47 0.82 13.46
CA VAL A 104 -6.26 1.43 14.79
C VAL A 104 -7.50 2.21 15.24
N LYS A 105 -8.08 3.06 14.36
CA LYS A 105 -9.30 3.81 14.66
C LYS A 105 -10.48 2.90 15.03
N ILE A 106 -10.71 1.86 14.23
CA ILE A 106 -11.80 0.89 14.49
C ILE A 106 -11.65 0.24 15.85
N LYS A 107 -10.42 -0.13 16.25
CA LYS A 107 -10.16 -0.69 17.59
C LYS A 107 -10.50 0.33 18.69
N ALA A 108 -9.96 1.55 18.59
CA ALA A 108 -10.16 2.58 19.61
C ALA A 108 -11.65 2.92 19.80
N VAL A 109 -12.40 3.08 18.70
CA VAL A 109 -13.85 3.33 18.76
C VAL A 109 -14.60 2.16 19.40
N ARG A 110 -14.24 0.91 19.06
CA ARG A 110 -14.89 -0.27 19.66
C ARG A 110 -14.65 -0.36 21.16
N ASP A 111 -13.43 -0.10 21.61
CA ASP A 111 -13.08 -0.14 23.04
C ASP A 111 -13.84 0.95 23.80
N MET A 112 -13.83 2.18 23.30
CA MET A 112 -14.58 3.31 23.87
C MET A 112 -16.09 3.02 23.99
N LEU A 113 -16.71 2.50 22.93
CA LEU A 113 -18.14 2.17 22.95
C LEU A 113 -18.47 1.00 23.89
N SER A 114 -17.55 0.04 24.03
CA SER A 114 -17.71 -1.06 24.98
C SER A 114 -17.70 -0.56 26.42
N ASP A 115 -16.83 0.39 26.76
CA ASP A 115 -16.79 1.00 28.08
C ASP A 115 -18.04 1.82 28.37
N LEU A 116 -18.46 2.67 27.43
CA LEU A 116 -19.69 3.44 27.56
C LEU A 116 -20.89 2.52 27.84
N LYS A 117 -21.02 1.42 27.09
CA LYS A 117 -22.09 0.44 27.28
C LYS A 117 -22.05 -0.23 28.67
N LYS A 118 -20.86 -0.43 29.23
CA LYS A 118 -20.68 -1.17 30.49
C LYS A 118 -20.83 -0.28 31.72
N TYR A 119 -20.34 0.95 31.67
CA TYR A 119 -20.22 1.83 32.83
C TYR A 119 -21.18 3.03 32.78
N ASP A 120 -21.85 3.26 31.65
CA ASP A 120 -22.78 4.37 31.43
C ASP A 120 -22.15 5.76 31.67
N ARG A 121 -20.82 5.85 31.46
CA ARG A 121 -20.03 7.07 31.59
C ARG A 121 -18.74 6.95 30.78
N MET A 122 -18.04 8.07 30.61
CA MET A 122 -16.81 8.15 29.81
C MET A 122 -15.50 8.04 30.59
N LEU A 123 -15.53 7.91 31.93
CA LEU A 123 -14.30 7.91 32.74
C LEU A 123 -13.31 6.82 32.32
N GLU A 124 -13.82 5.64 31.94
CA GLU A 124 -13.02 4.53 31.48
C GLU A 124 -12.44 4.77 30.08
N ALA A 125 -13.22 5.41 29.20
CA ALA A 125 -12.82 5.79 27.86
C ALA A 125 -11.67 6.81 27.82
N GLU A 126 -11.53 7.67 28.83
CA GLU A 126 -10.42 8.63 28.96
C GLU A 126 -9.04 7.94 28.87
N LYS A 127 -8.92 6.68 29.30
CA LYS A 127 -7.67 5.89 29.20
C LYS A 127 -7.33 5.46 27.77
N HIS A 128 -8.31 5.53 26.88
CA HIS A 128 -8.21 5.11 25.48
C HIS A 128 -8.02 6.28 24.52
N LEU A 129 -8.15 7.52 24.99
CA LEU A 129 -7.98 8.71 24.17
C LEU A 129 -6.51 8.87 23.77
N CYS A 130 -6.24 8.75 22.48
CA CYS A 130 -4.90 8.96 21.90
C CYS A 130 -4.61 10.43 21.56
N ALA A 131 -5.61 11.31 21.68
CA ALA A 131 -5.51 12.73 21.34
C ALA A 131 -6.22 13.55 22.41
N THR A 132 -5.55 14.61 22.85
CA THR A 132 -6.12 15.63 23.72
C THR A 132 -7.02 16.57 22.92
N LEU A 133 -7.81 17.39 23.60
CA LEU A 133 -8.57 18.46 22.95
C LEU A 133 -7.66 19.46 22.22
N ASP A 134 -6.43 19.67 22.70
CA ASP A 134 -5.48 20.57 22.06
C ASP A 134 -4.85 19.95 20.81
N ASP A 135 -4.60 18.63 20.80
CA ASP A 135 -4.23 17.91 19.57
C ASP A 135 -5.32 18.08 18.49
N MET A 136 -6.60 17.99 18.90
CA MET A 136 -7.74 18.17 18.00
C MET A 136 -7.83 19.58 17.44
N LYS A 137 -7.60 20.61 18.27
CA LYS A 137 -7.52 22.01 17.81
C LYS A 137 -6.34 22.23 16.86
N GLY A 138 -5.21 21.57 17.10
CA GLY A 138 -4.04 21.65 16.22
C GLY A 138 -4.28 21.06 14.83
N LEU A 139 -5.29 20.19 14.67
CA LEU A 139 -5.68 19.63 13.37
C LEU A 139 -6.66 20.52 12.59
N THR A 140 -7.30 21.49 13.24
CA THR A 140 -8.09 22.50 12.53
C THR A 140 -7.13 23.56 11.98
N PRO A 141 -7.22 23.93 10.69
CA PRO A 141 -6.45 25.05 10.17
C PRO A 141 -6.70 26.27 11.06
N ASN A 142 -5.64 26.95 11.49
CA ASN A 142 -5.79 28.23 12.16
C ASN A 142 -6.59 29.16 11.23
N GLU A 143 -7.66 29.75 11.73
CA GLU A 143 -8.17 31.01 11.17
C GLU A 143 -7.13 32.13 11.36
#